data_AF-A0AAP0RNR7-F1
#
_entry.id   AF-A0AAP0RNR7-F1
#
_cell.length_a   1.000
_cell.length_b   1.000
_cell.length_c   1.000
_cell.angle_alpha   90.00
_cell.angle_beta   90.00
_cell.angle_gamma   90.00
#
_symmetry.space_group_name_H-M   'P 1'
#
loop_
_entity.id
_entity.type
_entity.pdbx_description
1 polymer ?
#
loop_
_entity_poly.entity_id
_entity_poly.type
_entity_poly.pdbx_seq_one_letter_code
_entity_poly.pdbx_strand_id
1 'polypeptide(L)'
;MDSIISHGCFLRECSVEHSIVGVRSRLEYGVELKDTMMMGADYYQTEAEIAAFLAEGRVPIGVGRDTKIRNCIIDKNASIGTNVVIENKDNVEEADRPSEGFYIRSGITVVLKNSVIKDGMII
;
A
#
# COMPACT_ATOMS: atom_id res chain seq x y z
N MET A 1 -20.09 5.35 5.17
CA MET A 1 -18.77 4.77 5.55
C MET A 1 -18.65 3.52 4.73
N ASP A 2 -18.44 3.69 3.44
CA ASP A 2 -18.62 2.60 2.48
C ASP A 2 -17.28 2.35 1.81
N SER A 3 -16.89 1.08 1.78
CA SER A 3 -15.65 0.63 1.14
C SER A 3 -16.01 -0.41 0.08
N ILE A 4 -15.26 -0.42 -1.02
CA ILE A 4 -15.45 -1.39 -2.10
C ILE A 4 -14.27 -2.34 -2.09
N ILE A 5 -14.54 -3.63 -1.93
CA ILE A 5 -13.53 -4.68 -2.03
C ILE A 5 -13.77 -5.45 -3.33
N SER A 6 -12.75 -5.50 -4.18
CA SER A 6 -12.83 -6.22 -5.45
C SER A 6 -12.46 -7.70 -5.31
N HIS A 7 -12.46 -8.40 -6.44
CA HIS A 7 -12.27 -9.85 -6.50
C HIS A 7 -10.83 -10.27 -6.18
N GLY A 8 -10.70 -11.45 -5.57
CA GLY A 8 -9.41 -12.10 -5.36
C GLY A 8 -8.52 -11.41 -4.33
N CYS A 9 -9.08 -10.56 -3.46
CA CYS A 9 -8.29 -9.90 -2.43
C CYS A 9 -7.96 -10.87 -1.27
N PHE A 10 -6.78 -10.70 -0.68
CA PHE A 10 -6.37 -11.34 0.56
C PHE A 10 -6.32 -10.29 1.67
N LEU A 11 -7.29 -10.33 2.58
CA LEU A 11 -7.41 -9.38 3.68
C LEU A 11 -7.23 -10.14 5.00
N ARG A 12 -6.17 -9.84 5.74
CA ARG A 12 -5.85 -10.49 7.03
C ARG A 12 -6.00 -9.45 8.13
N GLU A 13 -7.04 -9.56 8.96
CA GLU A 13 -7.25 -8.74 10.17
C GLU A 13 -6.87 -7.26 9.98
N CYS A 14 -7.46 -6.63 8.97
CA CYS A 14 -7.20 -5.25 8.56
C CYS A 14 -8.46 -4.39 8.62
N SER A 15 -8.29 -3.08 8.69
CA SER A 15 -9.37 -2.08 8.65
C SER A 15 -9.36 -1.33 7.32
N VAL A 16 -10.53 -1.17 6.70
CA VAL A 16 -10.68 -0.46 5.42
C VAL A 16 -11.90 0.47 5.51
N GLU A 17 -11.65 1.77 5.62
CA GLU A 17 -12.67 2.82 5.79
C GLU A 17 -12.67 3.76 4.58
N HIS A 18 -13.84 4.00 3.97
CA HIS A 18 -14.01 4.96 2.86
C HIS A 18 -12.94 4.78 1.77
N SER A 19 -12.75 3.54 1.34
CA SER A 19 -11.62 3.16 0.51
C SER A 19 -12.03 2.15 -0.57
N ILE A 20 -11.25 2.10 -1.64
CA ILE A 20 -11.40 1.11 -2.72
C ILE A 20 -10.19 0.19 -2.69
N VAL A 21 -10.44 -1.12 -2.56
CA VAL A 21 -9.45 -2.17 -2.66
C VAL A 21 -9.63 -2.90 -3.98
N GLY A 22 -8.73 -2.63 -4.92
CA GLY A 22 -8.73 -3.17 -6.27
C GLY A 22 -8.42 -4.67 -6.34
N VAL A 23 -8.52 -5.24 -7.53
CA VAL A 23 -8.40 -6.69 -7.75
C VAL A 23 -7.07 -7.25 -7.27
N ARG A 24 -7.10 -8.46 -6.69
CA ARG A 24 -5.89 -9.19 -6.24
C ARG A 24 -5.05 -8.47 -5.19
N SER A 25 -5.61 -7.46 -4.52
CA SER A 25 -4.92 -6.74 -3.45
C SER A 25 -4.62 -7.65 -2.27
N ARG A 26 -3.51 -7.39 -1.59
CA ARG A 26 -3.12 -8.07 -0.36
C ARG A 26 -2.89 -7.04 0.74
N LEU A 27 -3.62 -7.17 1.84
CA LEU A 27 -3.43 -6.41 3.08
C LEU A 27 -3.11 -7.41 4.19
N GLU A 28 -1.92 -7.27 4.80
CA GLU A 28 -1.51 -8.09 5.92
C GLU A 28 -2.12 -7.61 7.25
N TYR A 29 -1.87 -8.38 8.31
CA TYR A 29 -2.36 -8.10 9.67
C TYR A 29 -2.09 -6.66 10.12
N GLY A 30 -3.09 -6.02 10.72
CA GLY A 30 -2.95 -4.70 11.33
C GLY A 30 -2.91 -3.54 10.33
N VAL A 31 -3.11 -3.80 9.04
CA VAL A 31 -3.20 -2.73 8.04
C VAL A 31 -4.44 -1.88 8.25
N GLU A 32 -4.28 -0.56 8.18
CA GLU A 32 -5.37 0.41 8.22
C GLU A 32 -5.35 1.24 6.92
N LEU A 33 -6.39 1.10 6.10
CA LEU A 33 -6.63 1.96 4.94
C LEU A 33 -7.79 2.91 5.22
N LYS A 34 -7.55 4.20 5.00
CA LYS A 34 -8.57 5.24 5.10
C LYS A 34 -8.49 6.21 3.93
N ASP A 35 -9.62 6.61 3.36
CA ASP A 35 -9.64 7.58 2.25
C ASP A 35 -8.67 7.19 1.11
N THR A 36 -8.56 5.89 0.80
CA THR A 36 -7.48 5.35 -0.05
C THR A 36 -8.02 4.55 -1.25
N MET A 37 -7.41 4.74 -2.41
CA MET A 37 -7.65 3.92 -3.61
C MET A 37 -6.44 3.03 -3.87
N MET A 38 -6.56 1.73 -3.60
CA MET A 38 -5.58 0.73 -4.00
C MET A 38 -6.00 0.10 -5.34
N MET A 39 -5.17 0.22 -6.36
CA MET A 39 -5.46 -0.34 -7.69
C MET A 39 -5.36 -1.87 -7.73
N GLY A 40 -4.51 -2.45 -6.87
CA GLY A 40 -4.38 -3.90 -6.70
C GLY A 40 -3.16 -4.51 -7.40
N ALA A 41 -3.29 -5.71 -7.94
CA ALA A 41 -2.16 -6.43 -8.54
C ALA A 41 -2.50 -7.11 -9.87
N ASP A 42 -1.51 -7.13 -10.77
CA ASP A 42 -1.59 -7.80 -12.07
C ASP A 42 -1.49 -9.33 -11.92
N TYR A 43 -0.85 -9.83 -10.85
CA TYR A 43 -0.64 -11.24 -10.56
C TYR A 43 -0.60 -11.51 -9.05
N TYR A 44 -0.71 -12.78 -8.66
CA TYR A 44 -0.52 -13.22 -7.27
C TYR A 44 0.93 -13.60 -7.03
N GLN A 45 1.42 -13.36 -5.82
CA GLN A 45 2.59 -14.07 -5.31
C GLN A 45 2.13 -15.25 -4.46
N THR A 46 2.75 -16.40 -4.69
CA THR A 46 2.55 -17.60 -3.86
C THR A 46 3.12 -17.38 -2.46
N GLU A 47 2.61 -18.10 -1.46
CA GLU A 47 3.14 -18.00 -0.09
C GLU A 47 4.64 -18.40 -0.02
N ALA A 48 5.11 -19.29 -0.90
CA ALA A 48 6.53 -19.65 -1.00
C ALA A 48 7.40 -18.49 -1.53
N GLU A 49 6.93 -17.77 -2.55
CA GLU A 49 7.62 -16.58 -3.08
C GLU A 49 7.63 -15.45 -2.05
N ILE A 50 6.52 -15.24 -1.34
CA ILE A 50 6.42 -14.26 -0.24
C ILE A 50 7.43 -14.61 0.85
N ALA A 51 7.48 -15.87 1.29
CA ALA A 51 8.43 -16.30 2.32
C ALA A 51 9.89 -16.13 1.86
N ALA A 52 10.21 -16.44 0.60
CA ALA A 52 11.54 -16.23 0.04
C ALA A 52 11.92 -14.75 0.00
N PHE A 53 11.01 -13.86 -0.43
CA PHE A 53 11.25 -12.42 -0.45
C PHE A 53 11.54 -11.89 0.95
N LEU A 54 10.73 -12.26 1.94
CA LEU A 54 10.92 -11.84 3.32
C LEU A 54 12.26 -12.35 3.88
N ALA A 55 12.66 -13.59 3.57
CA ALA A 55 13.95 -14.14 3.97
C ALA A 55 15.15 -13.39 3.34
N GLU A 56 14.96 -12.82 2.14
CA GLU A 56 15.93 -11.95 1.46
C GLU A 56 15.89 -10.49 1.92
N GLY A 57 15.00 -10.14 2.87
CA GLY A 57 14.80 -8.75 3.31
C GLY A 57 14.10 -7.87 2.27
N ARG A 58 13.34 -8.48 1.35
CA ARG A 58 12.55 -7.79 0.31
C ARG A 58 11.10 -7.66 0.75
N VAL A 59 10.43 -6.66 0.19
CA VAL A 59 9.01 -6.38 0.45
C VAL A 59 8.15 -7.09 -0.62
N PRO A 60 7.19 -7.93 -0.21
CA PRO A 60 6.20 -8.50 -1.14
C PRO A 60 5.21 -7.46 -1.68
N ILE A 61 4.54 -7.78 -2.78
CA ILE A 61 3.45 -6.98 -3.35
C ILE A 61 2.29 -6.92 -2.38
N GLY A 62 1.71 -5.72 -2.24
CA GLY A 62 0.64 -5.43 -1.31
C GLY A 62 1.10 -4.53 -0.18
N VAL A 63 0.39 -4.60 0.95
CA VAL A 63 0.65 -3.77 2.13
C VAL A 63 1.07 -4.66 3.29
N GLY A 64 2.29 -4.44 3.78
CA GLY A 64 2.90 -5.13 4.91
C GLY A 64 2.22 -4.82 6.24
N ARG A 65 2.63 -5.55 7.28
CA ARG A 65 1.94 -5.55 8.58
C ARG A 65 1.98 -4.18 9.26
N ASP A 66 0.96 -3.90 10.06
CA ASP A 66 0.90 -2.73 10.95
C ASP A 66 1.12 -1.40 10.23
N THR A 67 0.80 -1.35 8.93
CA THR A 67 0.97 -0.19 8.07
C THR A 67 -0.32 0.63 7.99
N LYS A 68 -0.20 1.95 8.11
CA LYS A 68 -1.32 2.89 8.13
C LYS A 68 -1.24 3.82 6.93
N ILE A 69 -2.31 3.87 6.14
CA ILE A 69 -2.34 4.65 4.90
C ILE A 69 -3.62 5.47 4.87
N ARG A 70 -3.46 6.78 4.68
CA ARG A 70 -4.54 7.74 4.59
C ARG A 70 -4.38 8.66 3.38
N ASN A 71 -5.49 8.97 2.71
CA ASN A 71 -5.54 9.94 1.60
C ASN A 71 -4.50 9.63 0.50
N CYS A 72 -4.52 8.39 0.00
CA CYS A 72 -3.48 7.86 -0.88
C CYS A 72 -4.07 7.11 -2.08
N ILE A 73 -3.34 7.15 -3.20
CA ILE A 73 -3.53 6.24 -4.34
C ILE A 73 -2.35 5.28 -4.37
N ILE A 74 -2.63 3.98 -4.31
CA ILE A 74 -1.62 2.92 -4.41
C ILE A 74 -1.78 2.26 -5.78
N ASP A 75 -0.82 2.49 -6.68
CA ASP A 75 -0.84 1.90 -8.02
C ASP A 75 -0.48 0.40 -7.98
N LYS A 76 -0.63 -0.27 -9.12
CA LYS A 76 -0.54 -1.71 -9.23
C LYS A 76 0.83 -2.25 -8.84
N ASN A 77 0.81 -3.41 -8.20
CA ASN A 77 2.03 -4.16 -7.82
C ASN A 77 2.98 -3.36 -6.90
N ALA A 78 2.50 -2.29 -6.26
CA ALA A 78 3.26 -1.61 -5.23
C ALA A 78 3.56 -2.58 -4.08
N SER A 79 4.77 -2.48 -3.53
CA SER A 79 5.25 -3.29 -2.41
C SER A 79 5.49 -2.36 -1.23
N ILE A 80 4.53 -2.29 -0.32
CA ILE A 80 4.59 -1.40 0.85
C ILE A 80 5.01 -2.24 2.06
N GLY A 81 6.06 -1.79 2.73
CA GLY A 81 6.69 -2.47 3.86
C GLY A 81 5.80 -2.57 5.11
N THR A 82 6.41 -3.12 6.15
CA THR A 82 5.84 -3.22 7.50
C THR A 82 6.06 -1.92 8.28
N ASN A 83 5.13 -1.55 9.16
CA ASN A 83 5.20 -0.33 9.99
C ASN A 83 5.34 0.97 9.17
N VAL A 84 4.82 1.01 7.95
CA VAL A 84 4.82 2.22 7.12
C VAL A 84 3.67 3.13 7.55
N VAL A 85 3.88 4.45 7.48
CA VAL A 85 2.84 5.45 7.70
C VAL A 85 2.80 6.39 6.51
N ILE A 86 1.66 6.46 5.82
CA ILE A 86 1.42 7.40 4.72
C ILE A 86 0.24 8.28 5.14
N GLU A 87 0.51 9.49 5.58
CA GLU A 87 -0.51 10.43 6.06
C GLU A 87 -0.29 11.87 5.57
N ASN A 88 0.89 12.22 5.03
CA ASN A 88 1.25 13.57 4.59
C ASN A 88 0.93 14.64 5.67
N LYS A 89 1.43 14.43 6.89
CA LYS A 89 1.09 15.27 8.07
C LYS A 89 1.42 16.75 7.89
N ASP A 90 2.43 17.04 7.07
CA ASP A 90 2.86 18.40 6.77
C ASP A 90 1.96 19.10 5.73
N ASN A 91 0.93 18.41 5.21
CA ASN A 91 0.00 18.90 4.18
C ASN A 91 0.74 19.42 2.95
N VAL A 92 1.73 18.66 2.47
CA VAL A 92 2.47 19.00 1.25
C VAL A 92 1.51 18.89 0.07
N GLU A 93 1.42 19.94 -0.75
CA GLU A 93 0.54 19.93 -1.93
C GLU A 93 1.16 19.18 -3.11
N GLU A 94 2.44 19.44 -3.37
CA GLU A 94 3.16 18.93 -4.54
C GLU A 94 4.56 18.46 -4.14
N ALA A 95 4.90 17.21 -4.48
CA ALA A 95 6.25 16.68 -4.26
C ALA A 95 6.64 15.65 -5.33
N ASP A 96 7.87 15.77 -5.82
CA ASP A 96 8.49 14.80 -6.71
C ASP A 96 9.52 13.97 -5.96
N ARG A 97 9.16 12.70 -5.71
CA ARG A 97 9.97 11.71 -4.98
C ARG A 97 10.00 10.34 -5.69
N PRO A 98 10.19 10.27 -7.03
CA PRO A 98 10.13 8.99 -7.75
C PRO A 98 11.20 7.98 -7.34
N SER A 99 12.37 8.45 -6.91
CA SER A 99 13.44 7.60 -6.35
C SER A 99 13.04 6.92 -5.03
N GLU A 100 12.05 7.47 -4.33
CA GLU A 100 11.46 6.95 -3.12
C GLU A 100 10.11 6.25 -3.38
N GLY A 101 9.68 6.19 -4.64
CA GLY A 101 8.53 5.40 -5.07
C GLY A 101 7.17 6.10 -4.99
N PHE A 102 7.13 7.42 -4.80
CA PHE A 102 5.87 8.18 -4.73
C PHE A 102 5.93 9.59 -5.32
N TYR A 103 4.76 10.16 -5.59
CA TYR A 103 4.53 11.58 -5.79
C TYR A 103 3.52 12.11 -4.77
N ILE A 104 3.47 13.42 -4.56
CA ILE A 104 2.31 14.07 -3.95
C ILE A 104 1.73 15.05 -4.98
N ARG A 105 0.42 14.98 -5.19
CA ARG A 105 -0.35 15.83 -6.11
C ARG A 105 -1.62 16.31 -5.43
N SER A 106 -1.80 17.62 -5.34
CA SER A 106 -2.95 18.23 -4.65
C SER A 106 -3.21 17.62 -3.26
N GLY A 107 -2.14 17.39 -2.49
CA GLY A 107 -2.19 16.80 -1.15
C GLY A 107 -2.38 15.28 -1.09
N ILE A 108 -2.58 14.60 -2.24
CA ILE A 108 -2.77 13.15 -2.33
C ILE A 108 -1.44 12.47 -2.60
N THR A 109 -1.06 11.53 -1.74
CA THR A 109 0.13 10.69 -1.95
C THR A 109 -0.18 9.63 -3.00
N VAL A 110 0.66 9.49 -4.03
CA VAL A 110 0.53 8.49 -5.09
C VAL A 110 1.74 7.57 -5.08
N VAL A 111 1.57 6.33 -4.61
CA VAL A 111 2.59 5.28 -4.67
C VAL A 111 2.61 4.68 -6.08
N LEU A 112 3.80 4.62 -6.68
CA LEU A 112 3.97 4.27 -8.09
C LEU A 112 3.85 2.78 -8.37
N LYS A 113 3.49 2.45 -9.62
CA LYS A 113 3.45 1.07 -10.10
C LYS A 113 4.79 0.38 -9.88
N ASN A 114 4.76 -0.83 -9.32
CA ASN A 114 5.94 -1.66 -9.01
C ASN A 114 6.96 -1.00 -8.06
N SER A 115 6.63 0.12 -7.40
CA SER A 115 7.57 0.74 -6.46
C SER A 115 7.61 0.00 -5.13
N VAL A 116 8.67 0.26 -4.37
CA VAL A 116 8.87 -0.29 -3.03
C VAL A 116 8.90 0.87 -2.04
N ILE A 117 7.95 0.87 -1.10
CA ILE A 117 8.01 1.72 0.09
C ILE A 117 8.61 0.86 1.20
N LYS A 118 9.77 1.26 1.72
CA LYS A 118 10.54 0.44 2.67
C LYS A 118 9.88 0.40 4.05
N ASP A 119 10.20 -0.64 4.81
CA ASP A 119 9.74 -0.80 6.19
C ASP A 119 10.02 0.46 7.03
N GLY A 120 9.05 0.84 7.86
CA GLY A 120 9.18 1.97 8.79
C GLY A 120 9.15 3.36 8.13
N MET A 121 8.97 3.46 6.81
CA MET A 121 8.95 4.75 6.13
C MET A 121 7.72 5.58 6.55
N ILE A 122 7.93 6.89 6.75
CA ILE A 122 6.87 7.86 7.06
C ILE A 122 6.82 8.87 5.93
N ILE A 123 5.62 9.04 5.35
CA ILE A 123 5.31 9.94 4.23
C ILE A 123 4.20 10.90 4.63
#